data_AF-A0A382L097-F1
#
_entry.id   AF-A0A382L097-F1
#
_cell.length_a   1.000
_cell.length_b   1.000
_cell.length_c   1.000
_cell.angle_alpha   90.00
_cell.angle_beta   90.00
_cell.angle_gamma   90.00
#
_symmetry.space_group_name_H-M   'P 1'
#
loop_
_entity.id
_entity.type
_entity.pdbx_description
1 polymer ?
#
loop_
_entity_poly.entity_id
_entity_poly.type
_entity_poly.pdbx_seq_one_letter_code
_entity_poly.pdbx_strand_id
1 'polypeptide(L)'
;RRRQAEGLVEILPRVGDIRRMGGAALDLAYVACGRVDAFFEHGLATWDVAAGRVLVAEAGGTVVNLSLPRPHHEDDRLVRPLEALHELNDDAVVVAAGPGLIRQLTELLVQAGAHEGP
;
A
#
# COMPACT_ATOMS: atom_id res chain seq x y z
N ARG A 1 6.30 13.06 -8.76
CA ARG A 1 7.55 12.38 -8.30
C ARG A 1 8.22 13.09 -7.11
N ARG A 2 8.21 14.43 -6.98
CA ARG A 2 8.78 15.15 -5.83
C ARG A 2 8.10 14.81 -4.49
N ARG A 3 6.77 14.92 -4.40
CA ARG A 3 5.99 14.55 -3.21
C ARG A 3 6.26 13.12 -2.71
N GLN A 4 6.27 12.17 -3.63
CA GLN A 4 6.62 10.78 -3.31
C GLN A 4 8.02 10.64 -2.70
N ALA A 5 8.99 11.45 -3.15
CA ALA A 5 10.33 11.48 -2.56
C ALA A 5 10.33 12.14 -1.17
N GLU A 6 9.51 13.18 -0.96
CA GLU A 6 9.34 13.84 0.34
C GLU A 6 8.75 12.86 1.37
N GLY A 7 7.68 12.13 1.02
CA GLY A 7 7.13 11.07 1.89
C GLY A 7 8.13 9.94 2.17
N LEU A 8 9.00 9.62 1.21
CA LEU A 8 10.06 8.63 1.42
C LEU A 8 11.08 9.09 2.46
N VAL A 9 11.48 10.37 2.43
CA VAL A 9 12.42 10.95 3.41
C VAL A 9 11.87 10.85 4.82
N GLU A 10 10.56 11.04 5.01
CA GLU A 10 9.91 10.90 6.32
C GLU A 10 9.79 9.44 6.79
N ILE A 11 9.66 8.48 5.87
CA ILE A 11 9.55 7.05 6.19
C ILE A 11 10.90 6.43 6.56
N LEU A 12 11.97 6.82 5.85
CA LEU A 12 13.30 6.20 5.94
C LEU A 12 13.83 5.99 7.37
N PRO A 13 13.68 6.94 8.33
CA PRO A 13 14.15 6.75 9.70
C PRO A 13 13.38 5.70 10.51
N ARG A 14 12.22 5.24 10.02
CA ARG A 14 11.27 4.37 10.74
C ARG A 14 11.23 2.94 10.19
N VAL A 15 12.02 2.66 9.15
CA VAL A 15 12.11 1.34 8.50
C VAL A 15 13.58 0.95 8.35
N GLY A 16 13.86 -0.34 8.21
CA GLY A 16 15.24 -0.82 8.06
C GLY A 16 15.84 -0.52 6.67
N ASP A 17 15.03 -0.63 5.62
CA ASP A 17 15.44 -0.46 4.22
C ASP A 17 14.20 -0.23 3.34
N ILE A 18 14.39 0.35 2.16
CA ILE A 18 13.32 0.52 1.15
C ILE A 18 13.81 0.05 -0.21
N ARG A 19 12.99 -0.77 -0.88
CA ARG A 19 13.32 -1.40 -2.17
C ARG A 19 12.34 -0.99 -3.25
N ARG A 20 12.83 -0.94 -4.49
CA ARG A 20 12.04 -0.74 -5.70
C ARG A 20 12.42 -1.81 -6.72
N MET A 21 11.66 -2.89 -6.78
CA MET A 21 11.95 -4.03 -7.66
C MET A 21 11.34 -3.88 -9.05
N GLY A 22 10.44 -2.91 -9.23
CA GLY A 22 9.93 -2.49 -10.55
C GLY A 22 8.65 -3.22 -11.01
N GLY A 23 7.96 -3.96 -10.14
CA GLY A 23 6.69 -4.58 -10.47
C GLY A 23 5.88 -5.00 -9.24
N ALA A 24 4.68 -4.44 -9.10
CA ALA A 24 3.80 -4.64 -7.94
C ALA A 24 3.49 -6.13 -7.66
N ALA A 25 3.25 -6.94 -8.71
CA ALA A 25 2.98 -8.36 -8.54
C ALA A 25 4.16 -9.12 -7.90
N LEU A 26 5.40 -8.77 -8.26
CA LEU A 26 6.61 -9.34 -7.66
C LEU A 26 6.80 -8.86 -6.22
N ASP A 27 6.59 -7.57 -5.97
CA ASP A 27 6.72 -6.98 -4.64
C ASP A 27 5.69 -7.57 -3.66
N LEU A 28 4.45 -7.79 -4.10
CA LEU A 28 3.42 -8.48 -3.32
C LEU A 28 3.78 -9.96 -3.05
N ALA A 29 4.36 -10.66 -4.03
CA ALA A 29 4.87 -12.02 -3.80
C ALA A 29 6.03 -12.03 -2.79
N TYR A 30 6.86 -11.00 -2.77
CA TYR A 30 7.91 -10.83 -1.76
C TYR A 30 7.36 -10.57 -0.36
N VAL A 31 6.27 -9.81 -0.23
CA VAL A 31 5.53 -9.72 1.05
C VAL A 31 5.01 -11.09 1.47
N ALA A 32 4.36 -11.82 0.56
CA ALA A 32 3.77 -13.12 0.86
C ALA A 32 4.81 -14.16 1.33
N CYS A 33 6.01 -14.17 0.75
CA CYS A 33 7.08 -15.09 1.17
C CYS A 33 7.98 -14.54 2.30
N GLY A 34 7.65 -13.39 2.89
CA GLY A 34 8.42 -12.79 3.99
C GLY A 34 9.80 -12.26 3.59
N ARG A 35 10.03 -11.95 2.30
CA ARG A 35 11.27 -11.35 1.82
C ARG A 35 11.36 -9.86 2.16
N VAL A 36 10.20 -9.20 2.21
CA VAL A 36 10.02 -7.83 2.69
C VAL A 36 8.78 -7.82 3.59
N ASP A 37 8.75 -6.90 4.56
CA ASP A 37 7.65 -6.83 5.52
C ASP A 37 6.38 -6.19 4.93
N ALA A 38 6.56 -5.32 3.94
CA ALA A 38 5.53 -4.39 3.47
C ALA A 38 5.74 -3.92 2.02
N PHE A 39 4.65 -3.48 1.41
CA PHE A 39 4.56 -2.88 0.08
C PHE A 39 3.58 -1.70 0.10
N PHE A 40 3.89 -0.63 -0.63
CA PHE A 40 2.91 0.42 -0.93
C PHE A 40 3.18 1.05 -2.31
N GLU A 41 2.14 1.28 -3.10
CA GLU A 41 2.27 1.93 -4.41
C GLU A 41 0.97 2.62 -4.86
N HIS A 42 1.12 3.67 -5.68
CA HIS A 42 0.01 4.47 -6.21
C HIS A 42 -0.31 4.06 -7.66
N GLY A 43 -1.55 4.26 -8.08
CA GLY A 43 -1.93 4.20 -9.50
C GLY A 43 -1.75 2.81 -10.14
N LEU A 44 -1.89 1.76 -9.34
CA LEU A 44 -1.85 0.39 -9.83
C LEU A 44 -3.16 0.02 -10.49
N ALA A 45 -3.06 -0.65 -11.64
CA ALA A 45 -4.23 -1.26 -12.25
C ALA A 45 -4.63 -2.54 -11.51
N THR A 46 -5.87 -2.97 -11.72
CA THR A 46 -6.42 -4.17 -11.05
C THR A 46 -5.59 -5.42 -11.33
N TRP A 47 -5.04 -5.55 -12.54
CA TRP A 47 -4.19 -6.68 -12.94
C TRP A 47 -2.81 -6.68 -12.27
N ASP A 48 -2.29 -5.53 -11.85
CA ASP A 48 -1.00 -5.44 -11.16
C ASP A 48 -1.07 -6.02 -9.73
N VAL A 49 -2.27 -6.00 -9.14
CA VAL A 49 -2.53 -6.41 -7.74
C VAL A 49 -3.18 -7.79 -7.65
N ALA A 50 -3.95 -8.19 -8.66
CA ALA A 50 -4.85 -9.36 -8.60
C ALA A 50 -4.19 -10.63 -8.06
N ALA A 51 -3.09 -11.06 -8.68
CA ALA A 51 -2.38 -12.27 -8.27
C ALA A 51 -1.69 -12.11 -6.91
N GLY A 52 -1.02 -10.96 -6.71
CA GLY A 52 -0.28 -10.68 -5.48
C GLY A 52 -1.18 -10.63 -4.23
N ARG A 53 -2.40 -10.09 -4.37
CA ARG A 53 -3.38 -10.04 -3.27
C ARG A 53 -3.72 -11.43 -2.73
N VAL A 54 -3.90 -12.40 -3.64
CA VAL A 54 -4.20 -13.79 -3.25
C VAL A 54 -3.01 -14.37 -2.50
N LEU A 55 -1.79 -14.21 -3.03
CA LEU A 55 -0.58 -14.72 -2.35
C LEU A 55 -0.42 -14.15 -0.94
N VAL A 56 -0.59 -12.83 -0.79
CA VAL A 56 -0.48 -12.15 0.51
C VAL A 56 -1.54 -12.66 1.47
N ALA A 57 -2.79 -12.81 1.03
CA ALA A 57 -3.88 -13.31 1.87
C ALA A 57 -3.64 -14.76 2.34
N GLU A 58 -3.22 -15.65 1.44
CA GLU A 58 -2.91 -17.05 1.78
C GLU A 58 -1.71 -17.17 2.74
N ALA A 59 -0.77 -16.21 2.68
CA ALA A 59 0.33 -16.11 3.63
C ALA A 59 -0.07 -15.49 4.98
N GLY A 60 -1.36 -15.15 5.18
CA GLY A 60 -1.87 -14.49 6.39
C GLY A 60 -1.58 -12.98 6.47
N GLY A 61 -1.09 -12.39 5.38
CA GLY A 61 -0.91 -10.95 5.25
C GLY A 61 -2.22 -10.23 4.94
N THR A 62 -2.15 -8.91 4.80
CA THR A 62 -3.31 -8.07 4.51
C THR A 62 -3.00 -7.11 3.38
N VAL A 63 -3.98 -6.88 2.51
CA VAL A 63 -3.95 -5.86 1.47
C VAL A 63 -5.12 -4.90 1.68
N VAL A 64 -4.82 -3.61 1.69
CA VAL A 64 -5.78 -2.53 1.87
C VAL A 64 -5.61 -1.48 0.79
N ASN A 65 -6.68 -0.76 0.54
CA ASN A 65 -6.66 0.51 -0.16
C ASN A 65 -6.55 1.63 0.88
N LEU A 66 -5.52 2.46 0.75
CA LEU A 66 -5.35 3.70 1.47
C LEU A 66 -5.73 4.84 0.53
N SER A 67 -6.90 5.44 0.76
CA SER A 67 -7.47 6.50 -0.07
C SER A 67 -7.33 7.87 0.61
N LEU A 68 -7.28 8.93 -0.20
CA LEU A 68 -7.38 10.30 0.27
C LEU A 68 -8.83 10.67 0.65
N PRO A 69 -9.03 11.62 1.59
CA PRO A 69 -10.35 12.21 1.81
C PRO A 69 -10.87 12.81 0.51
N ARG A 70 -12.09 12.45 0.11
CA ARG A 70 -12.73 13.02 -1.09
C ARG A 70 -13.72 14.12 -0.70
N PRO A 71 -13.72 15.27 -1.39
CA PRO A 71 -14.82 16.22 -1.26
C PRO A 71 -16.15 15.53 -1.60
N HIS A 72 -17.15 15.68 -0.73
CA HIS A 72 -18.53 15.17 -0.90
C HIS A 72 -18.75 13.65 -0.76
N HIS A 73 -17.78 12.88 -0.24
CA HIS A 73 -18.01 11.49 0.16
C HIS A 73 -18.32 11.43 1.65
N GLU A 74 -19.43 10.78 2.03
CA GLU A 74 -19.86 10.68 3.44
C GLU A 74 -18.97 9.77 4.30
N ASP A 75 -18.14 8.94 3.67
CA ASP A 75 -17.26 7.97 4.34
C ASP A 75 -15.80 8.45 4.32
N ASP A 76 -15.36 9.04 5.44
CA ASP A 76 -14.03 9.64 5.64
C ASP A 76 -12.95 8.59 5.99
N ARG A 77 -13.23 7.31 5.72
CA ARG A 77 -12.35 6.19 6.03
C ARG A 77 -11.19 6.10 5.05
N LEU A 78 -10.02 6.55 5.51
CA LEU A 78 -8.77 6.49 4.77
C LEU A 78 -8.32 5.05 4.44
N VAL A 79 -8.53 4.09 5.33
CA VAL A 79 -8.07 2.71 5.16
C VAL A 79 -9.27 1.78 4.94
N ARG A 80 -9.25 1.02 3.85
CA ARG A 80 -10.30 0.06 3.48
C ARG A 80 -9.69 -1.28 3.09
N PRO A 81 -10.20 -2.43 3.59
CA PRO A 81 -9.83 -3.72 3.04
C PRO A 81 -10.05 -3.76 1.53
N LEU A 82 -9.11 -4.31 0.77
CA LEU A 82 -9.29 -4.46 -0.67
C LEU A 82 -10.13 -5.72 -0.95
N GLU A 83 -11.45 -5.62 -0.78
CA GLU A 83 -12.38 -6.75 -0.94
C GLU A 83 -12.61 -7.10 -2.40
N ALA A 84 -12.79 -6.08 -3.25
CA ALA A 84 -12.96 -6.22 -4.68
C ALA A 84 -11.96 -5.35 -5.46
N LEU A 85 -11.33 -5.92 -6.49
CA LEU A 85 -10.32 -5.22 -7.29
C LEU A 85 -10.89 -4.03 -8.06
N HIS A 86 -12.18 -4.04 -8.42
CA HIS A 86 -12.82 -2.92 -9.12
C HIS A 86 -12.93 -1.65 -8.25
N GLU A 87 -12.63 -1.74 -6.95
CA GLU A 87 -12.61 -0.59 -6.04
C GLU A 87 -11.30 0.20 -6.11
N LEU A 88 -10.27 -0.36 -6.76
CA LEU A 88 -9.05 0.35 -7.07
C LEU A 88 -9.35 1.50 -8.02
N ASN A 89 -8.83 2.67 -7.68
CA ASN A 89 -8.95 3.89 -8.45
C ASN A 89 -7.58 4.56 -8.51
N ASP A 90 -7.42 5.52 -9.41
CA ASP A 90 -6.11 6.12 -9.70
C ASP A 90 -5.50 6.87 -8.50
N ASP A 91 -6.35 7.34 -7.57
CA ASP A 91 -5.94 8.05 -6.36
C ASP A 91 -5.65 7.11 -5.17
N ALA A 92 -5.85 5.80 -5.34
CA ALA A 92 -5.64 4.81 -4.30
C ALA A 92 -4.15 4.49 -4.14
N VAL A 93 -3.71 4.38 -2.89
CA VAL A 93 -2.47 3.72 -2.53
C VAL A 93 -2.78 2.29 -2.11
N VAL A 94 -2.29 1.33 -2.89
CA VAL A 94 -2.36 -0.08 -2.50
C VAL A 94 -1.30 -0.32 -1.46
N VAL A 95 -1.70 -0.82 -0.30
CA VAL A 95 -0.80 -1.13 0.81
C VAL A 95 -0.94 -2.59 1.16
N ALA A 96 0.17 -3.31 1.25
CA ALA A 96 0.20 -4.70 1.68
C ALA A 96 1.26 -4.92 2.75
N ALA A 97 0.99 -5.80 3.70
CA ALA A 97 1.94 -6.13 4.74
C ALA A 97 1.78 -7.57 5.23
N GLY A 98 2.86 -8.12 5.78
CA GLY A 98 2.82 -9.39 6.49
C GLY A 98 1.90 -9.36 7.72
N PRO A 99 1.67 -10.53 8.36
CA PRO A 99 0.76 -10.66 9.49
C PRO A 99 1.04 -9.64 10.61
N GLY A 100 0.02 -8.89 11.02
CA GLY A 100 0.09 -7.96 12.17
C GLY A 100 0.73 -6.60 11.89
N LEU A 101 1.23 -6.32 10.68
CA LEU A 101 1.95 -5.08 10.37
C LEU A 101 1.10 -4.01 9.68
N ILE A 102 -0.03 -4.38 9.08
CA ILE A 102 -0.80 -3.49 8.19
C ILE A 102 -1.20 -2.17 8.86
N ARG A 103 -1.63 -2.21 10.12
CA ARG A 103 -2.03 -1.00 10.89
C ARG A 103 -0.88 -0.03 11.06
N GLN A 104 0.27 -0.53 11.51
CA GLN A 104 1.47 0.29 11.76
C GLN A 104 1.97 0.94 10.48
N LEU A 105 1.94 0.19 9.38
CA LEU A 105 2.31 0.68 8.07
C LEU A 105 1.37 1.79 7.59
N THR A 106 0.04 1.58 7.66
CA THR A 106 -0.91 2.62 7.24
C THR A 106 -0.80 3.89 8.07
N GLU A 107 -0.59 3.78 9.39
CA GLU A 107 -0.37 4.93 10.28
C GLU A 107 0.91 5.70 9.90
N LEU A 108 1.99 4.97 9.60
CA LEU A 108 3.26 5.56 9.15
C LEU A 108 3.08 6.32 7.82
N LEU A 109 2.39 5.71 6.85
CA LEU A 109 2.16 6.32 5.54
C LEU A 109 1.27 7.57 5.64
N VAL A 110 0.27 7.56 6.52
CA VAL A 110 -0.56 8.74 6.80
C VAL A 110 0.26 9.86 7.43
N GLN A 111 1.05 9.55 8.46
CA GLN A 111 1.89 10.53 9.15
C GLN A 111 2.97 11.13 8.24
N ALA A 112 3.53 10.33 7.33
CA ALA A 112 4.53 10.76 6.36
C ALA A 112 3.95 11.51 5.15
N GLY A 113 2.62 11.64 5.03
CA GLY A 113 1.98 12.19 3.84
C GLY A 113 2.20 11.35 2.57
N ALA A 114 2.68 10.11 2.72
CA ALA A 114 3.02 9.22 1.60
C ALA A 114 1.79 8.60 0.91
N HIS A 115 0.59 8.94 1.38
CA HIS A 115 -0.69 8.58 0.78
C HIS A 115 -1.24 9.66 -0.15
N GLU A 116 -0.65 10.86 -0.12
CA GLU A 116 -1.03 11.96 -1.01
C GLU A 116 -0.46 11.71 -2.40
N GLY A 117 -1.36 11.55 -3.37
CA GLY A 117 -1.02 11.33 -4.79
C GLY A 117 -0.12 12.43 -5.37
N PRO A 118 0.48 12.17 -6.55
CA PRO A 118 1.34 13.12 -7.23
C PRO A 118 0.65 14.41 -7.65
#